data_AF-A0A2L0EHD2-F1
#
_entry.id   AF-A0A2L0EHD2-F1
#
_cell.length_a   1.000
_cell.length_b   1.000
_cell.length_c   1.000
_cell.angle_alpha   90.00
_cell.angle_beta   90.00
_cell.angle_gamma   90.00
#
_symmetry.space_group_name_H-M   'P 1'
#
loop_
_entity.id
_entity.type
_entity.pdbx_description
1 polymer ?
#
loop_
_entity_poly.entity_id
_entity_poly.type
_entity_poly.pdbx_seq_one_letter_code
_entity_poly.pdbx_strand_id
1 'polypeptide(L)'
;MSDPQVTLFSDSKYRGSQSTLSIGRYATGFGISNDALSSIKIPDGLKVTLCEHGNFEGRRCTLIRDTPHLKGVNDTTSSIIVERLTTPTVAAPDWMQYCRRWGPRITYKSSDVKGSIKSSLGGIPYADKAVDWIYGAIPEEAKEENGPTGPWMKGAWTNDE
;
A
#
# COMPACT_ATOMS: atom_id res chain seq x y z
N MET A 1 26.29 15.88 -14.86
CA MET A 1 25.26 14.82 -14.71
C MET A 1 24.19 15.11 -15.75
N SER A 2 23.81 14.14 -16.58
CA SER A 2 22.73 14.33 -17.55
C SER A 2 21.40 14.48 -16.80
N ASP A 3 20.56 15.41 -17.20
CA ASP A 3 19.19 15.43 -16.71
C ASP A 3 18.48 14.12 -17.12
N PRO A 4 17.67 13.53 -16.23
CA PRO A 4 16.89 12.34 -16.57
C PRO A 4 15.91 12.68 -17.70
N GLN A 5 15.81 11.79 -18.68
CA GLN A 5 14.95 11.95 -19.86
C GLN A 5 13.96 10.81 -19.96
N VAL A 6 12.74 11.14 -20.35
CA VAL A 6 11.66 10.18 -20.59
C VAL A 6 11.76 9.70 -22.03
N THR A 7 11.62 8.40 -22.27
CA THR A 7 11.60 7.84 -23.64
C THR A 7 10.21 7.36 -23.99
N LEU A 8 9.66 7.89 -25.07
CA LEU A 8 8.39 7.56 -25.67
C LEU A 8 8.59 6.55 -26.80
N PHE A 9 7.62 5.67 -27.03
CA PHE A 9 7.66 4.62 -28.04
C PHE A 9 6.32 4.54 -28.79
N SER A 10 6.40 4.37 -30.11
CA SER A 10 5.21 4.25 -30.96
C SER A 10 4.49 2.92 -30.81
N ASP A 11 5.19 1.87 -30.40
CA ASP A 11 4.60 0.54 -30.26
C ASP A 11 4.61 0.08 -28.80
N SER A 12 3.76 -0.91 -28.53
CA SER A 12 3.74 -1.61 -27.24
C SER A 12 5.07 -2.32 -26.95
N LYS A 13 5.38 -2.50 -25.67
CA LYS A 13 6.60 -3.17 -25.18
C LYS A 13 7.90 -2.45 -25.60
N TYR A 14 7.87 -1.12 -25.68
CA TYR A 14 9.04 -0.27 -25.95
C TYR A 14 9.67 -0.52 -27.33
N ARG A 15 8.82 -0.65 -28.35
CA ARG A 15 9.24 -0.93 -29.74
C ARG A 15 8.90 0.25 -30.65
N GLY A 16 9.37 0.17 -31.88
CA GLY A 16 9.06 1.14 -32.93
C GLY A 16 9.88 2.43 -32.85
N SER A 17 9.30 3.49 -33.39
CA SER A 17 9.86 4.84 -33.34
C SER A 17 9.90 5.33 -31.91
N GLN A 18 11.05 5.86 -31.51
CA GLN A 18 11.26 6.39 -30.16
C GLN A 18 11.62 7.86 -30.18
N SER A 19 11.22 8.57 -29.14
CA SER A 19 11.58 9.97 -28.91
C SER A 19 11.91 10.18 -27.44
N THR A 20 12.91 11.02 -27.17
CA THR A 20 13.35 11.36 -25.82
C THR A 20 12.93 12.78 -25.47
N LEU A 21 12.25 12.94 -24.33
CA LEU A 21 11.82 14.22 -23.81
C LEU A 21 12.52 14.55 -22.50
N SER A 22 12.99 15.79 -22.41
CA SER A 22 13.42 16.40 -21.15
C SER A 22 12.22 16.98 -20.39
N ILE A 23 12.43 17.37 -19.14
CA ILE A 23 11.46 18.12 -18.32
C ILE A 23 10.95 19.33 -19.11
N GLY A 24 9.63 19.48 -19.23
CA GLY A 24 9.01 20.48 -20.08
C GLY A 24 7.54 20.22 -20.38
N ARG A 25 6.91 21.15 -21.10
CA ARG A 25 5.51 21.08 -21.54
C ARG A 25 5.46 21.06 -23.06
N TYR A 26 4.90 20.01 -23.63
CA TYR A 26 4.85 19.78 -25.07
C TYR A 26 3.39 19.72 -25.51
N ALA A 27 2.89 20.80 -26.11
CA ALA A 27 1.51 20.86 -26.63
C ALA A 27 1.38 20.15 -27.98
N THR A 28 2.45 20.15 -28.77
CA THR A 28 2.60 19.42 -30.04
C THR A 28 4.10 19.11 -30.25
N GLY A 29 4.43 18.21 -31.18
CA GLY A 29 5.82 18.05 -31.64
C GLY A 29 6.77 17.35 -30.66
N PHE A 30 6.30 16.33 -29.94
CA PHE A 30 7.10 15.53 -28.99
C PHE A 30 7.93 14.42 -29.66
N GLY A 31 8.21 14.54 -30.96
CA GLY A 31 9.10 13.64 -31.72
C GLY A 31 8.51 12.28 -32.10
N ILE A 32 7.26 12.00 -31.73
CA ILE A 32 6.45 10.91 -32.29
C ILE A 32 5.13 11.50 -32.81
N SER A 33 4.49 10.80 -33.74
CA SER A 33 3.22 11.24 -34.32
C SER A 33 2.13 11.41 -33.27
N ASN A 34 1.21 12.35 -33.53
CA ASN A 34 -0.03 12.45 -32.75
C ASN A 34 -0.73 11.09 -32.75
N ASP A 35 -1.35 10.72 -31.63
CA ASP A 35 -2.15 9.49 -31.55
C ASP A 35 -1.38 8.20 -31.89
N ALA A 36 -0.06 8.19 -31.74
CA ALA A 36 0.77 7.02 -32.01
C ALA A 36 1.53 6.54 -30.78
N LEU A 37 1.31 7.13 -29.60
CA LEU A 37 2.02 6.74 -28.38
C LEU A 37 1.37 5.50 -27.76
N SER A 38 2.14 4.40 -27.66
CA SER A 38 1.68 3.15 -27.02
C SER A 38 2.48 2.71 -25.81
N SER A 39 3.76 3.10 -25.67
CA SER A 39 4.54 2.79 -24.47
C SER A 39 5.55 3.86 -24.08
N ILE A 40 5.95 3.88 -22.81
CA ILE A 40 6.76 4.95 -22.23
C ILE A 40 7.69 4.42 -21.13
N LYS A 41 8.95 4.84 -21.17
CA LYS A 41 9.94 4.64 -20.11
C LYS A 41 10.16 5.92 -19.35
N ILE A 42 9.90 5.86 -18.05
CA ILE A 42 10.02 7.00 -17.13
C ILE A 42 11.11 6.64 -16.13
N PRO A 43 12.25 7.37 -16.11
CA PRO A 43 13.26 7.16 -15.08
C PRO A 43 12.75 7.62 -13.71
N ASP A 44 13.31 7.05 -12.65
CA ASP A 44 12.97 7.43 -11.28
C ASP A 44 13.14 8.94 -11.06
N GLY A 45 12.19 9.52 -10.33
CA GLY A 45 12.20 10.95 -10.03
C GLY A 45 11.53 11.85 -11.08
N LEU A 46 10.89 11.28 -12.11
CA LEU A 46 10.05 12.03 -13.07
C LEU A 46 8.57 11.62 -13.02
N LYS A 47 7.71 12.60 -13.25
CA LYS A 47 6.26 12.46 -13.40
C LYS A 47 5.88 12.90 -14.81
N VAL A 48 5.17 12.05 -15.54
CA VAL A 48 4.66 12.37 -16.88
C VAL A 48 3.14 12.44 -16.83
N THR A 49 2.57 13.50 -17.40
CA THR A 49 1.12 13.63 -17.59
C THR A 49 0.83 13.66 -19.08
N LEU A 50 0.09 12.66 -19.55
CA LEU A 50 -0.39 12.55 -20.93
C LEU A 50 -1.80 13.14 -20.98
N CYS A 51 -2.07 14.02 -21.95
CA CYS A 51 -3.39 14.61 -22.18
C CYS A 51 -3.92 14.20 -23.56
N GLU A 52 -5.21 13.90 -23.61
CA GLU A 52 -5.91 13.45 -24.81
C GLU A 52 -5.97 14.54 -25.90
N HIS A 53 -6.24 15.78 -25.52
CA HIS A 53 -6.38 16.87 -26.48
C HIS A 53 -5.16 17.80 -26.48
N GLY A 54 -5.09 18.65 -27.50
CA GLY A 54 -4.16 19.79 -27.55
C GLY A 54 -4.36 20.72 -26.35
N ASN A 55 -3.39 21.59 -26.09
CA ASN A 55 -3.43 22.57 -24.99
C ASN A 55 -3.62 21.97 -23.59
N PHE A 56 -3.27 20.70 -23.39
CA PHE A 56 -3.37 20.00 -22.11
C PHE A 56 -4.80 19.78 -21.59
N GLU A 57 -5.80 19.79 -22.49
CA GLU A 57 -7.21 19.57 -22.16
C GLU A 57 -7.64 18.09 -22.34
N GLY A 58 -8.89 17.79 -21.98
CA GLY A 58 -9.46 16.44 -22.09
C GLY A 58 -9.05 15.49 -20.97
N ARG A 59 -9.12 14.18 -21.24
CA ARG A 59 -8.71 13.15 -20.29
C ARG A 59 -7.20 13.22 -20.08
N ARG A 60 -6.77 13.11 -18.83
CA ARG A 60 -5.35 13.09 -18.46
C ARG A 60 -4.99 11.81 -17.73
N CYS A 61 -3.82 11.27 -18.03
CA CYS A 61 -3.25 10.12 -17.35
C CYS A 61 -1.88 10.49 -16.81
N THR A 62 -1.66 10.26 -15.52
CA THR A 62 -0.37 10.52 -14.86
C THR A 62 0.37 9.22 -14.65
N LEU A 63 1.62 9.20 -15.10
CA LEU A 63 2.51 8.05 -15.05
C LEU A 63 3.79 8.45 -14.30
N ILE A 64 4.21 7.59 -13.39
CA ILE A 64 5.40 7.77 -12.54
C ILE A 64 6.38 6.61 -12.65
N ARG A 65 6.06 5.63 -13.50
CA ARG A 65 6.81 4.39 -13.71
C ARG A 65 6.77 4.01 -15.18
N ASP A 66 7.67 3.13 -15.59
CA ASP A 66 7.62 2.54 -16.92
C ASP A 66 6.26 1.90 -17.18
N THR A 67 5.75 2.10 -18.40
CA THR A 67 4.45 1.59 -18.81
C THR A 67 4.60 0.95 -20.19
N PRO A 68 4.61 -0.40 -20.27
CA PRO A 68 4.84 -1.11 -21.51
C PRO A 68 3.63 -1.08 -22.46
N HIS A 69 2.45 -0.72 -21.94
CA HIS A 69 1.22 -0.60 -22.73
C HIS A 69 0.32 0.47 -22.09
N LEU A 70 0.10 1.56 -22.80
CA LEU A 70 -0.88 2.57 -22.42
C LEU A 70 -2.28 2.00 -22.61
N LYS A 71 -3.19 2.19 -21.66
CA LYS A 71 -4.55 1.64 -21.77
C LYS A 71 -5.49 2.69 -22.38
N GLY A 72 -6.15 3.47 -21.55
CA GLY A 72 -7.18 4.42 -21.97
C GLY A 72 -6.67 5.72 -22.60
N VAL A 73 -5.36 5.86 -22.82
CA VAL A 73 -4.75 7.02 -23.53
C VAL A 73 -3.85 6.55 -24.69
N ASN A 74 -3.93 5.26 -25.02
CA ASN A 74 -3.24 4.69 -26.17
C ASN A 74 -3.79 5.31 -27.44
N ASP A 75 -2.90 5.77 -28.31
CA ASP A 75 -3.27 6.32 -29.61
C ASP A 75 -4.29 7.48 -29.53
N THR A 76 -4.27 8.24 -28.45
CA THR A 76 -5.12 9.43 -28.27
C THR A 76 -4.38 10.58 -27.61
N THR A 77 -3.07 10.43 -27.36
CA THR A 77 -2.29 11.44 -26.63
C THR A 77 -1.85 12.55 -27.59
N SER A 78 -2.31 13.77 -27.33
CA SER A 78 -1.96 14.96 -28.12
C SER A 78 -1.04 15.94 -27.39
N SER A 79 -1.04 15.98 -26.05
CA SER A 79 -0.13 16.84 -25.27
C SER A 79 0.56 16.06 -24.14
N ILE A 80 1.80 16.43 -23.83
CA ILE A 80 2.60 15.76 -22.80
C ILE A 80 3.24 16.81 -21.88
N ILE A 81 3.17 16.56 -20.57
CA ILE A 81 3.85 17.34 -19.54
C ILE A 81 4.83 16.42 -18.81
N VAL A 82 6.10 16.80 -18.77
CA VAL A 82 7.16 16.09 -18.04
C VAL A 82 7.65 16.99 -16.91
N GLU A 83 7.53 16.52 -15.67
CA GLU A 83 7.90 17.25 -14.46
C GLU A 83 8.77 16.37 -13.57
N ARG A 84 9.51 16.99 -12.64
CA ARG A 84 10.16 16.22 -11.57
C ARG A 84 9.10 15.72 -10.59
N LEU A 85 9.24 14.46 -10.17
CA LEU A 85 8.54 13.98 -8.98
C LEU A 85 9.12 14.72 -7.78
N THR A 86 8.47 15.79 -7.37
CA THR A 86 8.52 16.23 -5.99
C THR A 86 7.70 15.21 -5.20
N THR A 87 8.34 14.11 -4.80
CA THR A 87 7.82 13.32 -3.69
C THR A 87 7.71 14.30 -2.53
N PRO A 88 6.51 14.71 -2.08
CA PRO A 88 6.45 15.39 -0.80
C PRO A 88 7.12 14.42 0.15
N THR A 89 8.15 14.87 0.86
CA THR A 89 8.60 14.15 2.04
C THR A 89 7.40 14.21 2.98
N VAL A 90 6.47 13.27 2.81
CA VAL A 90 5.49 12.93 3.81
C VAL A 90 6.38 12.38 4.90
N ALA A 91 6.81 13.26 5.80
CA ALA A 91 7.40 12.85 7.06
C ALA A 91 6.47 11.76 7.55
N ALA A 92 7.01 10.54 7.68
CA ALA A 92 6.22 9.40 8.14
C ALA A 92 5.47 9.92 9.37
N PRO A 93 4.13 9.98 9.31
CA PRO A 93 3.41 10.66 10.36
C PRO A 93 3.70 9.93 11.68
N ASP A 94 3.80 10.65 12.80
CA ASP A 94 4.34 10.13 14.09
C ASP A 94 3.75 8.77 14.53
N TRP A 95 2.56 8.40 14.03
CA TRP A 95 1.92 7.10 14.26
C TRP A 95 2.60 5.91 13.55
N MET A 96 3.51 6.15 12.60
CA MET A 96 4.39 5.16 11.99
C MET A 96 5.66 4.91 12.82
N GLN A 97 5.91 5.75 13.84
CA GLN A 97 7.03 5.66 14.78
C GLN A 97 6.58 5.26 16.20
N TYR A 98 5.45 4.55 16.31
CA TYR A 98 4.85 4.17 17.60
C TYR A 98 4.89 2.65 17.82
N CYS A 99 5.85 2.17 18.61
CA CYS A 99 5.75 0.87 19.29
C CYS A 99 4.80 1.00 20.48
N ARG A 100 3.49 1.12 20.25
CA ARG A 100 2.51 0.99 21.34
C ARG A 100 1.57 -0.16 21.08
N ARG A 101 1.38 -0.92 22.16
CA ARG A 101 0.62 -2.17 22.30
C ARG A 101 -0.69 -2.09 21.51
N TRP A 102 -0.79 -2.85 20.42
CA TRP A 102 -1.98 -2.93 19.58
C TRP A 102 -2.88 -4.05 20.09
N GLY A 103 -4.19 -3.80 20.10
CA GLY A 103 -5.20 -4.75 20.58
C GLY A 103 -5.77 -4.36 21.97
N PRO A 104 -7.05 -4.68 22.25
CA PRO A 104 -7.63 -4.46 23.56
C PRO A 104 -6.88 -5.30 24.60
N ARG A 105 -6.53 -4.70 25.75
CA ARG A 105 -6.13 -5.49 26.93
C ARG A 105 -7.40 -6.12 27.48
N ILE A 106 -7.70 -7.35 27.08
CA ILE A 106 -8.82 -8.08 27.66
C ILE A 106 -8.36 -8.63 29.01
N THR A 107 -8.52 -7.81 30.05
CA THR A 107 -8.40 -8.30 31.43
C THR A 107 -9.73 -8.95 31.79
N TYR A 108 -9.79 -10.27 31.78
CA TYR A 108 -10.94 -10.96 32.34
C TYR A 108 -10.91 -10.76 33.85
N LYS A 109 -11.94 -10.12 34.43
CA LYS A 109 -12.07 -10.07 35.88
C LYS A 109 -12.26 -11.50 36.38
N SER A 110 -11.51 -11.90 37.40
CA SER A 110 -11.57 -13.24 37.97
C SER A 110 -13.00 -13.65 38.38
N SER A 111 -13.86 -12.69 38.75
CA SER A 111 -15.26 -12.91 39.09
C SER A 111 -16.12 -13.40 37.92
N ASP A 112 -15.90 -12.87 36.71
CA ASP A 112 -16.71 -13.21 35.53
C ASP A 112 -16.37 -14.62 35.04
N VAL A 113 -15.08 -14.96 35.04
CA VAL A 113 -14.59 -16.30 34.69
C VAL A 113 -15.03 -17.33 35.74
N LYS A 114 -14.85 -17.03 37.03
CA LYS A 114 -15.33 -17.90 38.12
C LYS A 114 -16.85 -18.09 38.08
N GLY A 115 -17.60 -17.04 37.72
CA GLY A 115 -19.05 -17.09 37.52
C GLY A 115 -19.46 -18.00 36.36
N SER A 116 -18.76 -17.93 35.22
CA SER A 116 -18.99 -18.80 34.07
C SER A 116 -18.69 -20.27 34.40
N ILE A 117 -17.57 -20.55 35.09
CA ILE A 117 -17.21 -21.92 35.53
C ILE A 117 -18.28 -22.45 36.50
N LYS A 118 -18.72 -21.63 37.45
CA LYS A 118 -19.77 -22.01 38.43
C LYS A 118 -21.10 -22.33 37.75
N SER A 119 -21.49 -21.56 36.74
CA SER A 119 -22.70 -21.81 35.94
C SER A 119 -22.60 -23.09 35.11
N SER A 120 -21.43 -23.39 34.54
CA SER A 120 -21.19 -24.62 33.77
C SER A 120 -21.12 -25.89 34.64
N LEU A 121 -20.76 -25.77 35.92
CA LEU A 121 -20.68 -26.89 36.86
C LEU A 121 -22.03 -27.28 37.48
N GLY A 122 -23.11 -26.53 37.25
CA GLY A 122 -24.49 -26.99 37.51
C GLY A 122 -24.78 -27.47 38.93
N GLY A 123 -24.60 -26.62 39.95
CA GLY A 123 -25.13 -26.85 41.30
C GLY A 123 -24.50 -28.00 42.09
N ILE A 124 -23.26 -28.37 41.79
CA ILE A 124 -22.54 -29.40 42.55
C ILE A 124 -22.28 -29.00 44.01
N PRO A 125 -22.34 -29.94 44.97
CA PRO A 125 -21.86 -29.70 46.33
C PRO A 125 -20.38 -29.30 46.27
N TYR A 126 -19.98 -28.30 47.07
CA TYR A 126 -18.63 -27.71 47.09
C TYR A 126 -18.21 -26.95 45.82
N ALA A 127 -19.17 -26.45 45.02
CA ALA A 127 -18.92 -25.67 43.81
C ALA A 127 -17.85 -24.58 43.98
N ASP A 128 -17.86 -23.84 45.09
CA ASP A 128 -16.89 -22.76 45.32
C ASP A 128 -15.44 -23.25 45.42
N LYS A 129 -15.20 -24.43 46.00
CA LYS A 129 -13.84 -25.04 46.06
C LYS A 129 -13.40 -25.57 44.70
N ALA A 130 -14.32 -26.16 43.94
CA ALA A 130 -14.04 -26.67 42.60
C ALA A 130 -13.73 -25.53 41.62
N VAL A 131 -14.48 -24.44 41.67
CA VAL A 131 -14.25 -23.24 40.87
C VAL A 131 -12.88 -22.62 41.17
N ASP A 132 -12.48 -22.55 42.45
CA ASP A 132 -11.18 -21.99 42.83
C ASP A 132 -10.00 -22.86 42.36
N TRP A 133 -10.12 -24.19 42.45
CA TRP A 133 -9.14 -25.13 41.91
C TRP A 133 -8.99 -25.02 40.38
N ILE A 134 -10.10 -24.98 39.63
CA ILE A 134 -10.07 -24.85 38.17
C ILE A 134 -9.45 -23.51 37.78
N TYR A 135 -9.82 -22.42 38.46
CA TYR A 135 -9.25 -21.10 38.19
C TYR A 135 -7.74 -21.04 38.48
N GLY A 136 -7.28 -21.75 39.52
CA GLY A 136 -5.87 -21.87 39.87
C GLY A 136 -5.04 -22.73 38.90
N ALA A 137 -5.67 -23.68 38.20
CA ALA A 137 -5.00 -24.55 37.22
C ALA A 137 -4.82 -23.89 35.84
N ILE A 138 -5.46 -22.75 35.57
CA ILE A 138 -5.31 -22.01 34.31
C ILE A 138 -3.97 -21.26 34.33
N PRO A 139 -3.08 -21.46 33.34
CA PRO A 139 -1.82 -20.73 33.24
C PRO A 139 -2.08 -19.22 33.14
N GLU A 140 -1.22 -18.41 33.76
CA GLU A 140 -1.35 -16.93 33.74
C GLU A 140 -1.42 -16.36 32.31
N GLU A 141 -0.79 -17.04 31.34
CA GLU A 141 -0.85 -16.70 29.91
C GLU A 141 -2.26 -16.81 29.30
N ALA A 142 -3.11 -17.72 29.79
CA ALA A 142 -4.50 -17.84 29.36
C ALA A 142 -5.45 -16.94 30.16
N LYS A 143 -4.97 -16.33 31.26
CA LYS A 143 -5.70 -15.31 32.03
C LYS A 143 -5.53 -13.91 31.44
N GLU A 144 -4.49 -13.71 30.64
CA GLU A 144 -4.19 -12.46 29.93
C GLU A 144 -3.84 -12.74 28.45
N GLU A 145 -4.75 -12.44 27.53
CA GLU A 145 -4.49 -12.56 26.09
C GLU A 145 -3.62 -11.38 25.61
N ASN A 146 -2.36 -11.64 25.27
CA ASN A 146 -1.54 -10.67 24.54
C ASN A 146 -1.95 -10.69 23.06
N GLY A 147 -2.70 -9.66 22.65
CA GLY A 147 -3.01 -9.45 21.23
C GLY A 147 -1.75 -9.42 20.37
N PRO A 148 -1.82 -9.82 19.09
CA PRO A 148 -0.65 -9.96 18.24
C PRO A 148 0.15 -8.65 18.20
N THR A 149 1.46 -8.77 18.36
CA THR A 149 2.37 -7.64 18.16
C THR A 149 2.25 -7.18 16.72
N GLY A 150 2.20 -5.86 16.51
CA GLY A 150 1.81 -5.23 15.26
C GLY A 150 2.62 -5.61 14.01
N PRO A 151 2.28 -5.02 12.84
CA PRO A 151 2.62 -5.49 11.49
C PRO A 151 4.12 -5.58 11.10
N TRP A 152 5.07 -5.30 12.00
CA TRP A 152 6.50 -5.53 11.75
C TRP A 152 6.95 -6.98 12.09
N MET A 153 6.16 -7.79 12.81
CA MET A 153 6.55 -9.20 13.05
C MET A 153 6.20 -10.18 11.93
N LYS A 154 5.64 -9.72 10.79
CA LYS A 154 5.35 -10.63 9.65
C LYS A 154 6.60 -11.21 8.98
N GLY A 155 7.80 -10.70 9.27
CA GLY A 155 9.06 -11.29 8.81
C GLY A 155 9.53 -12.51 9.61
N ALA A 156 8.90 -12.81 10.76
CA ALA A 156 9.24 -13.96 11.62
C ALA A 156 8.21 -15.12 11.51
N TRP A 157 7.26 -15.02 10.58
CA TRP A 157 6.24 -16.05 10.37
C TRP A 157 6.78 -17.04 9.33
N THR A 158 7.61 -17.97 9.77
CA THR A 158 7.92 -19.17 9.01
C THR A 158 7.13 -20.33 9.61
N ASN A 159 5.88 -20.47 9.19
CA ASN A 159 5.30 -21.80 9.04
C ASN A 159 4.22 -21.72 7.97
N ASP A 160 4.58 -22.29 6.82
CA ASP A 160 3.64 -22.81 5.84
C ASP A 160 2.95 -23.99 6.52
N GLU A 161 1.62 -23.91 6.69
CA GLU A 161 0.70 -25.05 6.75
C GLU A 161 -0.74 -24.56 6.57
#